data_AF-X7ZYK8-F1
#
_entry.id   AF-X7ZYK8-F1
#
_cell.length_a   1.000
_cell.length_b   1.000
_cell.length_c   1.000
_cell.angle_alpha   90.00
_cell.angle_beta   90.00
_cell.angle_gamma   90.00
#
_symmetry.space_group_name_H-M   'P 1'
#
loop_
_entity.id
_entity.type
_entity.pdbx_description
1 polymer ?
#
loop_
_entity_poly.entity_id
_entity_poly.type
_entity_poly.pdbx_seq_one_letter_code
_entity_poly.pdbx_strand_id
1 'polypeptide(L)' 'MSPMTYVRDRRLERVHDELADAMPGDGVTVTDVATRWGFHHLGSFAVEYRKRWGVSPSETLRQ' A
#
# COMPACT_ATOMS: atom_id res chain seq x y z
N MET A 1 14.61 -15.69 0.16
CA MET A 1 13.71 -14.71 -0.49
C MET A 1 13.51 -15.16 -1.93
N SER A 2 12.27 -15.40 -2.36
CA SER A 2 12.01 -15.68 -3.79
C SER A 2 12.03 -14.36 -4.57
N PRO A 3 12.47 -14.32 -5.84
CA PRO A 3 12.37 -13.12 -6.68
C PRO A 3 10.98 -12.49 -6.67
N MET A 4 9.92 -13.32 -6.59
CA MET A 4 8.54 -12.83 -6.52
C MET A 4 8.23 -12.10 -5.20
N THR A 5 8.81 -12.55 -4.09
CA THR A 5 8.66 -11.88 -2.78
C THR A 5 9.33 -10.52 -2.81
N TYR A 6 10.54 -10.42 -3.38
CA TYR A 6 11.25 -9.14 -3.52
C TYR A 6 10.45 -8.12 -4.32
N VAL A 7 9.89 -8.52 -5.47
CA VAL A 7 9.05 -7.64 -6.29
C VAL A 7 7.80 -7.21 -5.53
N ARG A 8 7.17 -8.13 -4.79
CA ARG A 8 5.99 -7.82 -3.97
C ARG A 8 6.32 -6.81 -2.87
N ASP A 9 7.44 -6.98 -2.18
CA ASP A 9 7.87 -6.09 -1.11
C ASP A 9 8.21 -4.69 -1.66
N ARG A 10 8.86 -4.63 -2.83
CA ARG A 10 9.12 -3.38 -3.55
C ARG A 10 7.85 -2.65 -3.96
N ARG A 11 6.82 -3.38 -4.41
CA ARG A 11 5.50 -2.81 -4.72
C ARG A 11 4.81 -2.30 -3.47
N LEU A 12 4.92 -3.03 -2.37
CA LEU A 12 4.33 -2.64 -1.09
C LEU A 12 4.95 -1.34 -0.57
N GLU A 13 6.28 -1.17 -0.69
CA GLU A 13 6.98 0.09 -0.39
C GLU A 13 6.43 1.25 -1.21
N ARG A 14 6.27 1.06 -2.53
CA ARG A 14 5.75 2.10 -3.41
C ARG A 14 4.33 2.53 -3.05
N VAL A 15 3.49 1.58 -2.62
CA VAL A 15 2.15 1.90 -2.10
C VAL A 15 2.25 2.75 -0.83
N HIS A 16 3.16 2.43 0.08
CA HIS A 16 3.35 3.24 1.29
C HIS A 16 3.79 4.66 0.97
N ASP A 17 4.81 4.82 0.13
CA ASP A 17 5.32 6.14 -0.27
C ASP A 17 4.20 6.99 -0.90
N GLU A 18 3.43 6.41 -1.84
CA GLU A 18 2.35 7.12 -2.52
C GLU A 18 1.19 7.49 -1.58
N LEU A 19 0.86 6.65 -0.60
CA LEU A 19 -0.18 6.97 0.39
C LEU A 19 0.30 8.03 1.39
N ALA A 20 1.59 8.06 1.73
CA ALA A 20 2.17 9.03 2.65
C ALA A 20 2.38 10.42 2.02
N ASP A 21 2.62 10.46 0.71
CA ASP A 21 2.78 11.71 -0.05
C ASP A 21 1.44 12.33 -0.50
N ALA A 22 0.33 11.58 -0.40
CA ALA A 22 -0.98 12.04 -0.84
C ALA A 22 -1.53 13.15 0.06
N MET A 23 -2.05 14.23 -0.54
CA MET A 23 -2.65 15.33 0.20
C MET A 23 -4.18 15.21 0.30
N PRO A 24 -4.79 15.76 1.36
CA PRO A 24 -6.25 15.90 1.44
C PRO A 24 -6.77 16.71 0.25
N GLY A 25 -7.57 16.07 -0.61
CA GLY A 25 -8.15 16.69 -1.81
C GLY A 25 -7.66 16.11 -3.13
N ASP A 26 -6.59 15.31 -3.14
CA ASP A 26 -6.06 14.68 -4.37
C ASP A 26 -6.97 13.58 -4.94
N GLY A 27 -8.01 13.18 -4.20
CA GLY A 27 -8.91 12.09 -4.58
C GLY A 27 -8.24 10.70 -4.54
N VAL A 28 -7.06 10.60 -3.95
CA VAL A 28 -6.32 9.34 -3.80
C VAL A 28 -7.09 8.41 -2.88
N THR A 29 -7.25 7.14 -3.29
CA THR A 29 -7.82 6.10 -2.45
C THR A 29 -6.86 4.93 -2.29
N VAL A 30 -6.93 4.25 -1.15
CA VAL A 30 -6.15 3.03 -0.90
C VAL A 30 -6.36 1.99 -2.00
N THR A 31 -7.61 1.84 -2.47
CA THR A 31 -7.97 0.86 -3.51
C THR A 31 -7.28 1.18 -4.84
N ASP A 32 -7.28 2.44 -5.26
CA ASP A 32 -6.67 2.85 -6.53
C ASP A 32 -5.15 2.65 -6.49
N VAL A 33 -4.51 3.07 -5.39
CA VAL A 33 -3.06 2.90 -5.22
C VAL A 33 -2.68 1.42 -5.17
N ALA A 34 -3.39 0.62 -4.37
CA ALA A 34 -3.12 -0.83 -4.27
C ALA A 34 -3.29 -1.52 -5.63
N THR A 35 -4.36 -1.22 -6.36
CA THR A 35 -4.63 -1.82 -7.67
C THR A 35 -3.58 -1.42 -8.70
N ARG A 36 -3.16 -0.14 -8.71
CA ARG A 36 -2.10 0.37 -9.59
C ARG A 36 -0.77 -0.36 -9.41
N TRP A 37 -0.43 -0.71 -8.18
CA TRP A 37 0.78 -1.47 -7.86
C TRP A 37 0.59 -3.00 -7.95
N GLY A 38 -0.58 -3.46 -8.39
CA GLY A 38 -0.86 -4.87 -8.68
C GLY A 38 -1.38 -5.69 -7.50
N PHE A 39 -1.94 -5.05 -6.47
CA PHE A 39 -2.61 -5.70 -5.36
C PHE A 39 -4.13 -5.74 -5.58
N HIS A 40 -4.64 -6.87 -6.07
CA HIS A 40 -6.08 -7.05 -6.32
C HIS A 40 -6.85 -7.64 -5.11
N HIS A 41 -6.15 -8.27 -4.18
CA HIS A 41 -6.73 -8.84 -2.96
C HIS A 41 -6.55 -7.89 -1.77
N LEU A 42 -7.41 -6.89 -1.67
CA LEU A 42 -7.27 -5.78 -0.71
C LEU A 42 -7.19 -6.23 0.76
N GLY A 43 -7.93 -7.27 1.15
CA GLY A 43 -7.87 -7.82 2.51
C GLY A 43 -6.48 -8.37 2.86
N SER A 44 -5.93 -9.23 2.00
CA SER A 44 -4.58 -9.77 2.18
C SER A 44 -3.51 -8.69 2.10
N PHE A 45 -3.65 -7.74 1.16
CA PHE A 45 -2.77 -6.58 1.06
C PHE A 45 -2.76 -5.75 2.36
N ALA A 46 -3.93 -5.42 2.91
CA ALA A 46 -4.01 -4.62 4.13
C ALA A 46 -3.39 -5.33 5.34
N VAL A 47 -3.51 -6.66 5.43
CA VAL A 47 -2.85 -7.47 6.45
C VAL A 47 -1.33 -7.42 6.30
N GLU A 48 -0.80 -7.64 5.09
CA GLU A 48 0.64 -7.62 4.84
C GLU A 48 1.23 -6.21 5.04
N TYR A 49 0.50 -5.18 4.64
CA TYR A 49 0.87 -3.78 4.90
C TYR A 49 0.96 -3.53 6.40
N ARG A 50 -0.08 -3.88 7.17
CA ARG A 50 -0.07 -3.67 8.62
C ARG A 50 1.04 -4.46 9.33
N LYS A 51 1.35 -5.67 8.87
CA LYS A 51 2.49 -6.44 9.41
C LYS A 51 3.82 -5.70 9.24
N ARG A 52 3.96 -4.89 8.20
CA ARG A 52 5.20 -4.18 7.86
C ARG A 52 5.32 -2.80 8.53
N TRP A 53 4.25 -1.99 8.54
CA TRP A 53 4.28 -0.62 9.08
C TRP A 53 3.55 -0.45 10.42
N GLY A 54 2.87 -1.48 10.92
CA GLY A 54 2.10 -1.40 12.16
C GLY A 54 0.75 -0.66 12.03
N VAL A 55 0.55 0.11 10.97
CA VAL A 55 -0.68 0.84 10.65
C VAL A 55 -1.34 0.30 9.38
N SER A 56 -2.63 0.54 9.20
CA SER A 56 -3.35 0.21 7.96
C SER A 56 -3.06 1.22 6.85
N PRO A 57 -3.21 0.84 5.56
CA PRO A 57 -3.04 1.77 4.45
C PRO A 57 -3.95 3.00 4.53
N SER A 58 -5.17 2.84 5.04
CA SER A 58 -6.10 3.96 5.23
C SER A 58 -5.67 4.90 6.36
N GLU A 59 -4.92 4.40 7.34
CA GLU A 59 -4.34 5.27 8.37
C GLU A 59 -3.20 6.09 7.76
N THR A 60 -2.28 5.46 7.01
CA THR A 60 -1.21 6.19 6.32
C THR A 60 -1.73 7.29 5.40
N LEU A 61 -2.78 7.01 4.63
CA LEU A 61 -3.42 8.00 3.75
C LEU A 61 -4.08 9.18 4.50
N ARG A 62 -4.36 9.03 5.79
CA ARG A 62 -5.02 10.06 6.61
C ARG A 62 -4.06 10.87 7.47
N GLN A 63 -2.76 10.53 7.44
CA GLN A 63 -1.73 11.30 8.15
C GLN A 63 -1.43 12.60 7.40
#